data_AF-A0A7Y2ELH6-F1
#
_entry.id   AF-A0A7Y2ELH6-F1
#
_cell.length_a   1.000
_cell.length_b   1.000
_cell.length_c   1.000
_cell.angle_alpha   90.00
_cell.angle_beta   90.00
_cell.angle_gamma   90.00
#
_symmetry.space_group_name_H-M   'P 1'
#
loop_
_entity.id
_entity.type
_entity.pdbx_description
1 polymer ?
#
loop_
_entity_poly.entity_id
_entity_poly.type
_entity_poly.pdbx_seq_one_letter_code
_entity_poly.pdbx_strand_id
1 'polypeptide(L)'
;MYTLTVKNNYVWQITADAGAVRISERGGSHVFENLGNAFLDIPGMGQMAFIDLGEKKIPGYDVASETWGVLVRSNTSEAYYRYEGGGILTATFDEYGTCTLSAGRNTLIPVYLDELIVDVTGIPTSN
;
A
#
# COMPACT_ATOMS: atom_id res chain seq x y z
N MET A 1 -6.60 10.11 7.23
CA MET A 1 -5.29 9.86 7.87
C MET A 1 -5.38 8.66 8.78
N TYR A 2 -4.39 7.78 8.70
CA TYR A 2 -4.35 6.48 9.36
C TYR A 2 -2.99 6.21 10.00
N THR A 3 -2.89 5.20 10.84
CA THR A 3 -1.62 4.73 11.39
C THR A 3 -1.12 3.51 10.64
N LEU A 4 0.13 3.58 10.14
CA LEU A 4 0.83 2.46 9.51
C LEU A 4 1.95 1.99 10.43
N THR A 5 1.89 0.73 10.86
CA THR A 5 3.03 0.05 11.46
C THR A 5 3.75 -0.78 10.41
N VAL A 6 5.05 -0.57 10.24
CA VAL A 6 5.90 -1.39 9.38
C VAL A 6 6.84 -2.19 10.26
N LYS A 7 6.83 -3.52 10.09
CA LYS A 7 7.74 -4.45 10.77
C LYS A 7 8.64 -5.11 9.73
N ASN A 8 9.95 -5.03 9.93
CA ASN A 8 10.93 -5.51 8.98
C ASN A 8 11.76 -6.65 9.56
N ASN A 9 11.40 -7.90 9.27
CA ASN A 9 12.26 -9.05 9.57
C ASN A 9 13.17 -9.42 8.39
N TYR A 10 13.10 -8.68 7.29
CA TYR A 10 13.84 -8.95 6.08
C TYR A 10 15.35 -8.79 6.28
N VAL A 11 16.13 -9.36 5.38
CA VAL A 11 17.61 -9.32 5.44
C VAL A 11 18.19 -7.95 5.09
N TRP A 12 17.41 -7.07 4.46
CA TRP A 12 17.82 -5.72 4.09
C TRP A 12 16.97 -4.64 4.75
N GLN A 13 17.59 -3.48 4.94
CA GLN A 13 16.91 -2.30 5.45
C GLN A 13 15.85 -1.83 4.46
N ILE A 14 14.66 -1.53 4.96
CA ILE A 14 13.57 -0.90 4.19
C ILE A 14 13.63 0.59 4.45
N THR A 15 13.42 1.40 3.42
CA THR A 15 13.36 2.87 3.55
C THR A 15 11.99 3.42 3.15
N ALA A 16 11.66 4.58 3.69
CA ALA A 16 10.50 5.38 3.28
C ALA A 16 10.88 6.86 3.18
N ASP A 17 9.97 7.69 2.63
CA ASP A 17 10.13 9.14 2.51
C ASP A 17 11.46 9.54 1.85
N ALA A 18 11.74 8.95 0.68
CA ALA A 18 12.98 9.14 -0.07
C ALA A 18 14.26 8.86 0.75
N GLY A 19 14.20 7.88 1.67
CA GLY A 19 15.33 7.48 2.50
C GLY A 19 15.45 8.23 3.82
N ALA A 20 14.51 9.15 4.15
CA ALA A 20 14.51 9.84 5.43
C ALA A 20 14.21 8.88 6.59
N VAL A 21 13.29 7.94 6.39
CA VAL A 21 12.98 6.89 7.35
C VAL A 21 13.70 5.61 6.96
N ARG A 22 14.40 5.01 7.92
CA ARG A 22 15.13 3.75 7.78
C ARG A 22 14.61 2.75 8.80
N ILE A 23 14.14 1.61 8.32
CA ILE A 23 13.58 0.54 9.14
C ILE A 23 14.57 -0.61 9.09
N SER A 24 15.33 -0.76 10.18
CA SER A 24 16.41 -1.75 10.28
C SER A 24 15.96 -3.14 9.86
N GLU A 25 16.85 -3.85 9.19
CA GLU A 25 16.70 -5.27 8.86
C GLU A 25 16.57 -6.13 10.14
N ARG A 26 16.07 -7.36 9.97
CA ARG A 26 16.11 -8.42 10.98
C ARG A 26 15.50 -8.05 12.34
N GLY A 27 14.34 -7.39 12.31
CA GLY A 27 13.51 -7.10 13.47
C GLY A 27 13.24 -5.62 13.71
N GLY A 28 13.60 -4.73 12.79
CA GLY A 28 13.27 -3.32 12.89
C GLY A 28 11.76 -3.07 12.79
N SER A 29 11.31 -1.95 13.36
CA SER A 29 9.92 -1.51 13.28
C SER A 29 9.84 0.00 13.25
N HIS A 30 8.84 0.54 12.55
CA HIS A 30 8.53 1.96 12.57
C HIS A 30 7.02 2.16 12.54
N VAL A 31 6.55 3.23 13.18
CA VAL A 31 5.12 3.60 13.22
C VAL A 31 5.00 4.99 12.60
N PHE A 32 4.24 5.08 11.52
CA PHE A 32 3.81 6.34 10.93
C PHE A 32 2.44 6.68 11.47
N GLU A 33 2.34 7.76 12.23
CA GLU A 33 1.08 8.29 12.74
C GLU A 33 0.53 9.36 11.79
N ASN A 34 -0.80 9.46 11.68
CA ASN A 34 -1.49 10.42 10.82
C ASN A 34 -0.99 10.42 9.37
N LEU A 35 -0.73 9.22 8.83
CA LEU A 35 -0.17 9.05 7.50
C LEU A 35 -1.21 9.38 6.42
N GLY A 36 -0.74 10.08 5.38
CA GLY A 36 -1.40 10.23 4.09
C GLY A 36 -0.82 9.26 3.07
N ASN A 37 -0.10 9.77 2.07
CA ASN A 37 0.60 8.93 1.10
C ASN A 37 1.99 8.53 1.60
N ALA A 38 2.45 7.35 1.22
CA ALA A 38 3.83 6.90 1.41
C ALA A 38 4.25 5.91 0.33
N PHE A 39 5.56 5.71 0.20
CA PHE A 39 6.10 4.54 -0.46
C PHE A 39 7.20 3.94 0.41
N LEU A 40 7.32 2.61 0.36
CA LEU A 40 8.42 1.86 0.94
C LEU A 40 9.32 1.38 -0.20
N ASP A 41 10.61 1.64 -0.09
CA ASP A 41 11.64 1.02 -0.94
C ASP A 41 12.11 -0.26 -0.26
N ILE A 42 11.90 -1.40 -0.92
CA ILE A 42 12.25 -2.72 -0.42
C ILE A 42 13.36 -3.27 -1.34
N PRO A 43 14.63 -3.31 -0.88
CA PRO A 43 15.74 -3.75 -1.71
C PRO A 43 15.47 -5.12 -2.35
N GLY A 44 15.69 -5.22 -3.66
CA GLY A 44 15.46 -6.45 -4.43
C GLY A 44 14.00 -6.77 -4.77
N MET A 45 13.02 -6.14 -4.11
CA MET A 45 11.58 -6.41 -4.31
C MET A 45 10.84 -5.26 -5.01
N GLY A 46 11.42 -4.05 -5.01
CA GLY A 46 10.84 -2.86 -5.64
C GLY A 46 10.18 -1.94 -4.62
N GLN A 47 9.12 -1.26 -5.03
CA GLN A 47 8.40 -0.29 -4.20
C GLN A 47 7.00 -0.78 -3.84
N MET A 48 6.59 -0.47 -2.61
CA MET A 48 5.21 -0.61 -2.16
C MET A 48 4.63 0.77 -1.88
N ALA A 49 3.58 1.14 -2.60
CA ALA A 49 2.89 2.42 -2.44
C ALA A 49 1.68 2.28 -1.53
N PHE A 50 1.51 3.26 -0.65
CA PHE A 50 0.32 3.48 0.16
C PHE A 50 -0.30 4.81 -0.25
N ILE A 51 -1.50 4.75 -0.81
CA ILE A 51 -2.17 5.90 -1.43
C ILE A 51 -3.44 6.18 -0.61
N ASP A 52 -3.48 7.32 0.08
CA ASP A 52 -4.67 7.79 0.78
C ASP A 52 -5.72 8.17 -0.26
N LEU A 53 -6.86 7.49 -0.21
CA LEU A 53 -7.99 7.72 -1.09
C LEU A 53 -8.98 8.74 -0.48
N GLY A 54 -8.80 9.09 0.80
CA GLY A 54 -9.82 9.82 1.55
C GLY A 54 -11.16 9.12 1.44
N GLU A 55 -12.18 9.85 1.03
CA GLU A 55 -13.55 9.33 0.85
C GLU A 55 -13.75 8.54 -0.44
N LYS A 56 -12.83 8.67 -1.41
CA LYS A 56 -12.99 8.06 -2.74
C LYS A 56 -13.03 6.54 -2.63
N LYS A 57 -14.05 5.93 -3.25
CA LYS A 57 -14.15 4.48 -3.42
C LYS A 57 -13.58 4.04 -4.76
N ILE A 58 -12.96 2.88 -4.79
CA ILE A 58 -12.48 2.25 -6.03
C ILE A 58 -13.70 1.65 -6.74
N PRO A 59 -14.02 2.07 -7.98
CA PRO A 59 -15.15 1.51 -8.73
C PRO A 59 -15.06 -0.02 -8.83
N GLY A 60 -16.17 -0.72 -8.59
CA GLY A 60 -16.22 -2.18 -8.61
C GLY A 60 -15.83 -2.87 -7.30
N TYR A 61 -15.39 -2.12 -6.29
CA TYR A 61 -14.99 -2.64 -4.97
C TYR A 61 -15.80 -2.03 -3.81
N ASP A 62 -17.12 -1.93 -3.97
CA ASP A 62 -18.04 -1.30 -3.01
C ASP A 62 -18.39 -2.17 -1.79
N VAL A 63 -17.52 -3.11 -1.42
CA VAL A 63 -17.79 -4.10 -0.37
C VAL A 63 -17.66 -3.56 1.06
N ALA A 64 -17.01 -2.40 1.23
CA ALA A 64 -16.71 -1.82 2.53
C ALA A 64 -17.62 -0.59 2.79
N SER A 65 -18.22 -0.54 3.98
CA SER A 65 -19.11 0.55 4.40
C SER A 65 -18.35 1.77 4.94
N GLU A 66 -17.08 1.61 5.32
CA GLU A 66 -16.26 2.64 5.92
C GLU A 66 -15.97 3.79 4.95
N THR A 67 -15.89 5.00 5.50
CA THR A 67 -15.78 6.29 4.79
C THR A 67 -14.38 6.53 4.24
N TRP A 68 -13.33 6.15 4.97
CA TRP A 68 -11.95 6.44 4.59
C TRP A 68 -11.24 5.23 4.01
N GLY A 69 -10.25 5.44 3.13
CA GLY A 69 -9.53 4.33 2.54
C GLY A 69 -8.10 4.59 2.11
N VAL A 70 -7.37 3.49 1.97
CA VAL A 70 -6.00 3.42 1.47
C VAL A 70 -5.95 2.36 0.38
N LEU A 71 -5.39 2.69 -0.77
CA LEU A 71 -4.96 1.73 -1.76
C LEU A 71 -3.50 1.39 -1.51
N VAL A 72 -3.21 0.11 -1.26
CA VAL A 72 -1.84 -0.40 -1.20
C VAL A 72 -1.51 -1.09 -2.52
N ARG A 73 -0.41 -0.71 -3.16
CA ARG A 73 0.06 -1.33 -4.41
C ARG A 73 1.47 -1.83 -4.26
N SER A 74 1.74 -3.03 -4.72
CA SER A 74 3.08 -3.63 -4.77
C SER A 74 3.16 -4.55 -5.97
N ASN A 75 3.93 -4.16 -6.98
CA ASN A 75 4.09 -4.90 -8.24
C ASN A 75 2.74 -5.45 -8.75
N THR A 76 2.54 -6.76 -8.65
CA THR A 76 1.38 -7.50 -9.17
C THR A 76 0.24 -7.70 -8.17
N SER A 77 0.30 -7.06 -7.01
CA SER A 77 -0.66 -7.27 -5.93
C SER A 77 -1.13 -5.93 -5.37
N GLU A 78 -2.45 -5.78 -5.24
CA GLU A 78 -3.06 -4.65 -4.58
C GLU A 78 -3.98 -5.05 -3.44
N ALA A 79 -4.08 -4.17 -2.46
CA ALA A 79 -5.02 -4.30 -1.38
C ALA A 79 -5.77 -2.98 -1.18
N TYR A 80 -7.03 -3.09 -0.82
CA TYR A 80 -7.90 -1.99 -0.50
C TYR A 80 -8.27 -2.06 0.97
N TYR A 81 -7.74 -1.10 1.72
CA TYR A 81 -7.99 -0.95 3.14
C TYR A 81 -9.03 0.15 3.37
N ARG A 82 -10.08 -0.14 4.11
CA ARG A 82 -11.15 0.80 4.46
C ARG A 82 -11.31 0.86 5.95
N TYR A 83 -11.55 2.06 6.49
CA TYR A 83 -11.49 2.32 7.91
C TYR A 83 -12.33 3.50 8.39
N GLU A 84 -12.65 3.46 9.68
CA GLU A 84 -13.13 4.59 10.46
C GLU A 84 -12.17 4.90 11.62
N GLY A 85 -12.31 6.09 12.21
CA GLY A 85 -11.68 6.40 13.50
C GLY A 85 -10.16 6.29 13.53
N GLY A 86 -9.48 6.76 12.48
CA GLY A 86 -8.01 6.84 12.45
C GLY A 86 -7.27 5.53 12.14
N GLY A 87 -7.95 4.51 11.60
CA GLY A 87 -7.42 3.38 10.81
C GLY A 87 -6.07 2.78 11.22
N ILE A 88 -6.03 1.51 11.60
CA ILE A 88 -4.78 0.83 11.95
C ILE A 88 -4.46 -0.24 10.90
N LEU A 89 -3.38 -0.03 10.18
CA LEU A 89 -2.82 -0.96 9.20
C LEU A 89 -1.42 -1.39 9.62
N THR A 90 -1.10 -2.68 9.49
CA THR A 90 0.24 -3.21 9.74
C THR A 90 0.77 -3.92 8.50
N ALA A 91 1.97 -3.55 8.06
CA ALA A 91 2.75 -4.23 7.04
C ALA A 91 3.89 -4.99 7.73
N THR A 92 3.86 -6.33 7.64
CA THR A 92 4.91 -7.18 8.22
C THR A 92 5.68 -7.87 7.10
N PHE A 93 6.96 -7.55 6.99
CA PHE A 93 7.90 -8.23 6.10
C PHE A 93 8.54 -9.41 6.84
N ASP A 94 8.51 -10.59 6.23
CA ASP A 94 9.22 -11.76 6.71
C ASP A 94 10.71 -11.74 6.34
N GLU A 95 11.45 -12.79 6.68
CA GLU A 95 12.89 -12.91 6.38
C GLU A 95 13.21 -12.99 4.88
N TYR A 96 12.21 -13.25 4.03
CA TYR A 96 12.34 -13.37 2.58
C TYR A 96 11.82 -12.14 1.82
N GLY A 97 11.25 -11.17 2.53
CA GLY A 97 10.71 -9.93 1.95
C GLY A 97 9.24 -10.03 1.57
N THR A 98 8.56 -11.12 1.90
CA THR A 98 7.11 -11.24 1.74
C THR A 98 6.42 -10.28 2.70
N CYS A 99 5.59 -9.38 2.18
CA CYS A 99 4.78 -8.50 3.01
C CYS A 99 3.40 -9.11 3.26
N THR A 100 3.03 -9.23 4.53
CA THR A 100 1.65 -9.49 4.95
C THR A 100 1.03 -8.22 5.50
N LEU A 101 -0.09 -7.80 4.91
CA LEU A 101 -0.92 -6.72 5.45
C LEU A 101 -1.97 -7.29 6.41
N SER A 102 -2.13 -6.65 7.55
CA SER A 102 -3.21 -6.96 8.49
C SER A 102 -3.87 -5.68 8.98
N ALA A 103 -5.20 -5.72 9.06
CA ALA A 103 -6.03 -4.68 9.65
C ALA A 103 -6.73 -5.21 10.90
N GLY A 104 -7.00 -4.33 11.87
CA GLY A 104 -7.78 -4.67 13.06
C GLY A 104 -9.26 -4.89 12.76
N ARG A 105 -10.14 -4.02 13.26
CA ARG A 105 -11.60 -4.14 13.09
C ARG A 105 -12.16 -3.63 11.76
N ASN A 106 -11.30 -3.20 10.83
CA ASN A 106 -11.75 -2.59 9.57
C ASN A 106 -11.46 -3.49 8.36
N THR A 107 -12.06 -3.17 7.23
CA THR A 107 -12.04 -4.01 6.03
C THR A 107 -10.73 -3.92 5.27
N LEU A 108 -10.08 -5.06 5.04
CA LEU A 108 -8.91 -5.20 4.16
C LEU A 108 -9.17 -6.34 3.18
N ILE A 109 -9.13 -6.03 1.88
CA ILE A 109 -9.40 -6.99 0.81
C ILE A 109 -8.35 -6.89 -0.29
N PRO A 110 -8.08 -7.97 -1.04
CA PRO A 110 -7.36 -7.86 -2.30
C PRO A 110 -8.21 -7.13 -3.35
N VAL A 111 -7.55 -6.35 -4.20
CA VAL A 111 -8.16 -5.74 -5.41
C VAL A 111 -7.24 -5.97 -6.60
N TYR A 112 -7.77 -5.80 -7.81
CA TYR A 112 -7.06 -6.04 -9.06
C TYR A 112 -7.35 -4.86 -9.98
N LEU A 113 -6.32 -4.03 -10.19
CA LEU A 113 -6.42 -2.85 -11.02
C LEU A 113 -5.47 -3.00 -12.21
N ASP A 114 -5.88 -2.50 -13.36
CA ASP A 114 -4.98 -2.44 -14.50
C ASP A 114 -3.77 -1.54 -14.15
N GLU A 115 -2.56 -2.07 -14.32
CA GLU A 115 -1.33 -1.30 -14.12
C GLU A 115 -1.17 -0.25 -15.23
N LEU A 116 -1.55 -0.61 -16.46
CA LEU A 116 -1.48 0.24 -17.64
C LEU A 116 -2.62 -0.09 -18.60
N ILE A 117 -3.36 0.95 -18.99
CA ILE A 117 -4.34 0.88 -20.08
C ILE A 117 -3.83 1.79 -21.19
N VAL A 118 -3.71 1.26 -22.41
CA VAL A 118 -3.41 2.05 -23.61
C VAL A 118 -4.71 2.33 -24.33
N ASP A 119 -5.12 3.59 -24.37
CA ASP A 119 -6.25 4.01 -25.20
C ASP A 119 -5.79 4.16 -26.65
N VAL A 120 -6.38 3.36 -27.55
CA VAL A 120 -6.07 3.38 -28.99
C VAL A 120 -6.97 4.35 -29.76
N THR A 121 -7.88 5.06 -29.10
CA THR A 121 -8.66 6.11 -29.75
C THR A 121 -7.74 7.29 -30.09
N GLY A 122 -7.37 7.43 -31.37
CA GLY A 122 -6.48 8.48 -31.87
C GLY A 122 -5.29 8.01 -32.71
N ILE A 123 -5.13 6.70 -32.94
CA ILE A 123 -4.18 6.21 -33.96
C ILE A 123 -4.71 6.67 -35.33
N PRO A 124 -3.92 7.42 -36.14
CA PRO A 124 -4.32 7.78 -37.49
C PRO A 124 -4.57 6.49 -38.29
N THR A 125 -5.81 6.27 -38.75
CA THR A 125 -6.05 5.21 -39.72
C THR A 125 -5.32 5.61 -41.00
N SER A 126 -4.43 4.73 -41.47
CA SER A 126 -3.87 4.90 -42.82
C SER A 126 -5.04 4.83 -43.80
N ASN A 127 -5.24 5.90 -44.56
CA ASN A 127 -6.09 5.89 -45.75
C ASN A 127 -5.42 5.09 -46.86
#